data_AF-D3PYT7-F1
#
_entry.id   AF-D3PYT7-F1
#
_cell.length_a   1.000
_cell.length_b   1.000
_cell.length_c   1.000
_cell.angle_alpha   90.00
_cell.angle_beta   90.00
_cell.angle_gamma   90.00
#
_symmetry.space_group_name_H-M   'P 1'
#
loop_
_entity.id
_entity.type
_entity.pdbx_description
1 polymer ?
#
loop_
_entity_poly.entity_id
_entity_poly.type
_entity_poly.pdbx_seq_one_letter_code
_entity_poly.pdbx_strand_id
1 'polypeptide(L)'
;MSTVTTEIPSWRTFPVTVRRLRRLSPSFLRVTFTGDDLDRFADNGFDVRVKLLLPAPACGLSKLPDGADWFTKLRALPVEEQCPLRTYTVRAVRQTRREVDVDIVIHPEAPGGDGPVATWARRIQTGDEIVLLGPNGEFDGFHGGMDFQPPDSTHRVLIVGDETAVPAACAIVERLPGHIETQVLLEVPETADARAIEADLPETPACVRVAVLPRDGAEHGAKLIPAVREVMTRLLPHTASGTEVEDVDVDTTLLWESPGAEARTSHGLYAWLAGEAAVIKTLRRHLVSERGVDRKSVAFMGYWRRGKAEY
;
A
#
# COMPACT_ATOMS: atom_id res chain seq x y z
N MET A 1 -26.13 -27.09 -27.11
CA MET A 1 -26.13 -26.00 -26.13
C MET A 1 -24.74 -25.93 -25.54
N SER A 2 -23.90 -25.03 -26.04
CA SER A 2 -22.59 -24.79 -25.42
C SER A 2 -22.85 -24.04 -24.12
N THR A 3 -22.63 -24.70 -22.99
CA THR A 3 -22.52 -24.06 -21.68
C THR A 3 -21.36 -23.07 -21.76
N VAL A 4 -21.68 -21.78 -21.87
CA VAL A 4 -20.71 -20.72 -21.64
C VAL A 4 -20.39 -20.77 -20.15
N THR A 5 -19.29 -21.42 -19.80
CA THR A 5 -18.74 -21.31 -18.46
C THR A 5 -18.25 -19.87 -18.33
N THR A 6 -19.01 -19.03 -17.63
CA THR A 6 -18.57 -17.66 -17.34
C THR A 6 -17.35 -17.75 -16.44
N GLU A 7 -16.19 -17.35 -16.96
CA GLU A 7 -14.94 -17.31 -16.20
C GLU A 7 -15.10 -16.33 -15.04
N ILE A 8 -14.84 -16.78 -13.81
CA ILE A 8 -14.93 -15.95 -12.62
C ILE A 8 -13.71 -15.03 -12.61
N PRO A 9 -13.87 -13.70 -12.65
CA PRO A 9 -12.73 -12.80 -12.69
C PRO A 9 -12.04 -12.76 -11.32
N SER A 10 -10.71 -12.63 -11.32
CA SER A 10 -9.92 -12.47 -10.10
C SER A 10 -10.20 -11.15 -9.37
N TRP A 11 -10.72 -10.14 -10.06
CA TRP A 11 -11.12 -8.86 -9.46
C TRP A 11 -12.54 -8.50 -9.86
N ARG A 12 -13.28 -7.89 -8.94
CA ARG A 12 -14.62 -7.36 -9.20
C ARG A 12 -14.89 -6.08 -8.43
N THR A 13 -15.93 -5.38 -8.84
CA THR A 13 -16.45 -4.22 -8.11
C THR A 13 -17.33 -4.67 -6.94
N PHE A 14 -17.25 -3.91 -5.85
CA PHE A 14 -18.06 -4.05 -4.65
C PHE A 14 -18.65 -2.67 -4.32
N PRO A 15 -19.94 -2.43 -4.62
CA PRO A 15 -20.64 -1.27 -4.09
C PRO A 15 -20.66 -1.33 -2.57
N VAL A 16 -20.22 -0.25 -1.92
CA VAL A 16 -20.12 -0.19 -0.47
C VAL A 16 -20.57 1.17 0.05
N THR A 17 -20.91 1.20 1.33
CA THR A 17 -21.15 2.43 2.09
C THR A 17 -20.13 2.56 3.21
N VAL A 18 -19.87 3.79 3.64
CA VAL A 18 -19.06 4.06 4.83
C VAL A 18 -19.83 3.64 6.06
N ARG A 19 -19.34 2.61 6.76
CA ARG A 19 -19.93 2.14 8.02
C ARG A 19 -19.43 2.92 9.23
N ARG A 20 -18.13 3.22 9.26
CA ARG A 20 -17.47 3.87 10.40
C ARG A 20 -16.25 4.65 9.95
N LEU A 21 -16.05 5.80 10.59
CA LEU A 21 -14.87 6.64 10.44
C LEU A 21 -14.14 6.70 11.79
N ARG A 22 -12.84 6.39 11.80
CA ARG A 22 -12.00 6.47 13.00
C ARG A 22 -10.73 7.26 12.67
N ARG A 23 -10.65 8.50 13.16
CA ARG A 23 -9.43 9.31 13.08
C ARG A 23 -8.41 8.72 14.06
N LEU A 24 -7.35 8.10 13.53
CA LEU A 24 -6.28 7.51 14.35
C LEU A 24 -5.37 8.60 14.90
N SER A 25 -5.08 9.59 14.07
CA SER A 25 -4.14 10.68 14.34
C SER A 25 -4.41 11.86 13.39
N PRO A 26 -3.64 12.96 13.46
CA PRO A 26 -3.77 14.08 12.53
C PRO A 26 -3.69 13.64 11.06
N SER A 27 -2.80 12.71 10.70
CA SER A 27 -2.60 12.29 9.31
C SER A 27 -3.29 10.99 8.92
N PHE A 28 -3.91 10.23 9.82
CA PHE A 28 -4.51 8.93 9.48
C PHE A 28 -6.00 8.84 9.81
N LEU A 29 -6.81 8.52 8.80
CA LEU A 29 -8.23 8.22 8.91
C LEU A 29 -8.49 6.77 8.50
N ARG A 30 -8.92 5.92 9.43
CA ARG A 30 -9.45 4.58 9.10
C ARG A 30 -10.91 4.69 8.68
N VAL A 31 -11.20 4.21 7.49
CA VAL A 31 -12.55 4.07 6.96
C VAL A 31 -12.92 2.60 6.92
N THR A 32 -13.98 2.24 7.64
CA THR A 32 -14.61 0.92 7.54
C THR A 32 -15.73 1.00 6.53
N PHE A 33 -15.62 0.25 5.43
CA PHE A 33 -16.67 0.07 4.44
C PHE A 33 -17.52 -1.16 4.77
N THR A 34 -18.81 -1.12 4.41
CA THR A 34 -19.72 -2.27 4.47
C THR A 34 -20.58 -2.35 3.21
N GLY A 35 -21.02 -3.55 2.83
CA GLY A 35 -21.86 -3.79 1.65
C GLY A 35 -22.29 -5.25 1.58
N ASP A 36 -23.36 -5.54 0.86
CA ASP A 36 -23.98 -6.87 0.85
C ASP A 36 -23.06 -7.98 0.31
N ASP A 37 -22.18 -7.62 -0.62
CA ASP A 37 -21.26 -8.56 -1.28
C ASP A 37 -19.88 -8.67 -0.59
N LEU A 38 -19.64 -7.97 0.52
CA LEU A 38 -18.32 -8.00 1.19
C LEU A 38 -18.03 -9.32 1.92
N ASP A 39 -19.00 -10.22 2.01
CA ASP A 39 -18.73 -11.62 2.38
C ASP A 39 -17.96 -12.38 1.28
N ARG A 40 -17.99 -11.89 0.04
CA ARG A 40 -17.24 -12.41 -1.12
C ARG A 40 -15.96 -11.63 -1.42
N PHE A 41 -15.59 -10.66 -0.58
CA PHE A 41 -14.33 -9.96 -0.72
C PHE A 41 -13.20 -10.85 -0.17
N ALA A 42 -12.20 -11.23 -0.98
CA ALA A 42 -11.14 -12.12 -0.52
C ALA A 42 -10.19 -11.43 0.48
N ASP A 43 -9.88 -12.08 1.61
CA ASP A 43 -8.80 -11.63 2.49
C ASP A 43 -7.47 -12.25 2.07
N ASN A 44 -6.80 -11.59 1.14
CA ASN A 44 -5.47 -12.01 0.68
C ASN A 44 -4.36 -11.59 1.68
N GLY A 45 -4.63 -10.70 2.65
CA GLY A 45 -3.67 -10.24 3.65
C GLY A 45 -2.56 -9.31 3.12
N PHE A 46 -1.50 -9.14 3.91
CA PHE A 46 -0.26 -8.40 3.57
C PHE A 46 -0.51 -7.00 2.96
N ASP A 47 0.10 -6.69 1.82
CA ASP A 47 0.08 -5.39 1.14
C ASP A 47 -0.93 -5.30 -0.01
N VAL A 48 -2.04 -6.03 0.06
CA VAL A 48 -3.04 -6.08 -1.02
C VAL A 48 -3.62 -4.70 -1.30
N ARG A 49 -3.48 -4.28 -2.56
CA ARG A 49 -3.93 -2.98 -3.06
C ARG A 49 -5.26 -3.07 -3.77
N VAL A 50 -6.23 -2.29 -3.30
CA VAL A 50 -7.53 -2.08 -3.95
C VAL A 50 -7.58 -0.76 -4.69
N LYS A 51 -8.59 -0.58 -5.53
CA LYS A 51 -8.95 0.76 -6.01
C LYS A 51 -10.24 1.24 -5.35
N LEU A 52 -10.24 2.50 -4.95
CA LEU A 52 -11.44 3.22 -4.54
C LEU A 52 -11.91 4.03 -5.74
N LEU A 53 -13.16 3.81 -6.15
CA LEU A 53 -13.87 4.62 -7.12
C LEU A 53 -14.78 5.57 -6.35
N LEU A 54 -14.45 6.84 -6.39
CA LEU A 54 -15.20 7.89 -5.71
C LEU A 54 -16.34 8.37 -6.61
N PRO A 55 -17.46 8.85 -6.04
CA PRO A 55 -18.54 9.46 -6.80
C PRO A 55 -18.02 10.58 -7.72
N ALA A 56 -18.41 10.57 -8.98
CA ALA A 56 -18.09 11.63 -9.92
C ALA A 56 -18.79 12.94 -9.51
N PRO A 57 -18.14 14.11 -9.65
CA PRO A 57 -18.74 15.38 -9.25
C PRO A 57 -20.09 15.70 -9.90
N ALA A 58 -20.27 15.36 -11.18
CA ALA A 58 -21.47 15.72 -11.93
C ALA A 58 -22.64 14.73 -11.77
N CYS A 59 -22.35 13.45 -11.56
CA CYS A 59 -23.35 12.39 -11.68
C CYS A 59 -23.25 11.29 -10.59
N GLY A 60 -22.38 11.46 -9.60
CA GLY A 60 -22.14 10.45 -8.57
C GLY A 60 -21.65 9.13 -9.17
N LEU A 61 -22.28 8.02 -8.78
CA LEU A 61 -21.97 6.68 -9.31
C LEU A 61 -22.88 6.26 -10.47
N SER A 62 -23.85 7.09 -10.88
CA SER A 62 -24.91 6.71 -11.81
C SER A 62 -24.43 6.34 -13.22
N LYS A 63 -23.28 6.87 -13.63
CA LYS A 63 -22.66 6.59 -14.94
C LYS A 63 -21.45 5.65 -14.86
N LEU A 64 -21.19 5.04 -13.70
CA LEU A 64 -20.09 4.10 -13.56
C LEU A 64 -20.34 2.88 -14.48
N PRO A 65 -19.47 2.63 -15.48
CA PRO A 65 -19.70 1.52 -16.40
C PRO A 65 -19.49 0.16 -15.73
N ASP A 66 -20.15 -0.84 -16.28
CA ASP A 66 -19.97 -2.25 -15.92
C ASP A 66 -19.29 -3.04 -17.05
N GLY A 67 -19.11 -4.34 -16.83
CA GLY A 67 -18.54 -5.28 -17.81
C GLY A 67 -17.01 -5.26 -17.87
N ALA A 68 -16.44 -6.14 -18.71
CA ALA A 68 -15.00 -6.34 -18.80
C ALA A 68 -14.22 -5.11 -19.32
N ASP A 69 -14.88 -4.25 -20.10
CA ASP A 69 -14.33 -3.03 -20.70
C ASP A 69 -14.69 -1.75 -19.91
N TRP A 70 -15.15 -1.89 -18.66
CA TRP A 70 -15.62 -0.79 -17.83
C TRP A 70 -14.62 0.36 -17.72
N PHE A 71 -13.31 0.06 -17.63
CA PHE A 71 -12.28 1.07 -17.46
C PHE A 71 -12.10 1.91 -18.74
N THR A 72 -12.12 1.27 -19.91
CA THR A 72 -12.09 1.97 -21.20
C THR A 72 -13.30 2.87 -21.36
N LYS A 73 -14.50 2.38 -21.00
CA LYS A 73 -15.74 3.16 -21.01
C LYS A 73 -15.66 4.35 -20.04
N LEU A 74 -15.13 4.13 -18.83
CA LEU A 74 -14.97 5.19 -17.82
C LEU A 74 -14.06 6.29 -18.34
N ARG A 75 -12.94 5.93 -18.97
CA ARG A 75 -11.97 6.88 -19.54
C ARG A 75 -12.51 7.66 -20.75
N ALA A 76 -13.56 7.16 -21.39
CA ALA A 76 -14.23 7.83 -22.50
C ALA A 76 -15.30 8.85 -22.07
N LEU A 77 -15.70 8.86 -20.79
CA LEU A 77 -16.65 9.84 -20.25
C LEU A 77 -16.02 11.24 -20.15
N PRO A 78 -16.84 12.32 -20.15
CA PRO A 78 -16.38 13.66 -19.76
C PRO A 78 -15.74 13.65 -18.37
N VAL A 79 -14.71 14.47 -18.14
CA VAL A 79 -13.87 14.44 -16.92
C VAL A 79 -14.71 14.55 -15.63
N GLU A 80 -15.72 15.42 -15.64
CA GLU A 80 -16.65 15.66 -14.54
C GLU A 80 -17.60 14.49 -14.24
N GLU A 81 -17.74 13.56 -15.19
CA GLU A 81 -18.52 12.31 -15.08
C GLU A 81 -17.62 11.09 -14.79
N GLN A 82 -16.29 11.25 -14.84
CA GLN A 82 -15.36 10.19 -14.46
C GLN A 82 -15.29 10.06 -12.94
N CYS A 83 -15.62 8.87 -12.44
CA CYS A 83 -15.37 8.51 -11.05
C CYS A 83 -13.86 8.56 -10.77
N PRO A 84 -13.38 9.41 -9.84
CA PRO A 84 -11.97 9.42 -9.48
C PRO A 84 -11.54 8.06 -8.91
N LEU A 85 -10.44 7.51 -9.42
CA LEU A 85 -9.92 6.20 -9.06
C LEU A 85 -8.59 6.34 -8.31
N ARG A 86 -8.44 5.78 -7.10
CA ARG A 86 -7.12 5.75 -6.42
C ARG A 86 -6.81 4.41 -5.80
N THR A 87 -5.52 4.09 -5.78
CA THR A 87 -4.99 2.88 -5.14
C THR A 87 -4.85 3.08 -3.65
N TYR A 88 -5.36 2.13 -2.86
CA TYR A 88 -5.17 2.09 -1.42
C TYR A 88 -4.86 0.66 -0.98
N THR A 89 -4.30 0.52 0.22
CA THR A 89 -4.07 -0.80 0.83
C THR A 89 -5.26 -1.22 1.68
N VAL A 90 -5.64 -2.49 1.58
CA VAL A 90 -6.60 -3.10 2.50
C VAL A 90 -5.93 -3.27 3.86
N ARG A 91 -6.43 -2.56 4.87
CA ARG A 91 -5.90 -2.65 6.24
C ARG A 91 -6.34 -3.92 6.94
N ALA A 92 -7.60 -4.31 6.77
CA ALA A 92 -8.13 -5.58 7.28
C ALA A 92 -9.50 -5.91 6.68
N VAL A 93 -9.78 -7.21 6.51
CA VAL A 93 -11.05 -7.75 6.00
C VAL A 93 -11.73 -8.56 7.09
N ARG A 94 -13.04 -8.40 7.26
CA ARG A 94 -13.89 -9.18 8.17
C ARG A 94 -15.11 -9.67 7.41
N GLN A 95 -14.93 -10.73 6.60
CA GLN A 95 -15.98 -11.27 5.72
C GLN A 95 -17.27 -11.60 6.47
N THR A 96 -17.18 -12.21 7.66
CA THR A 96 -18.35 -12.55 8.49
C THR A 96 -19.14 -11.34 8.99
N ARG A 97 -18.52 -10.16 9.02
CA ARG A 97 -19.16 -8.88 9.36
C ARG A 97 -19.44 -8.02 8.14
N ARG A 98 -19.03 -8.46 6.95
CA ARG A 98 -19.08 -7.67 5.71
C ARG A 98 -18.43 -6.31 5.88
N GLU A 99 -17.20 -6.30 6.40
CA GLU A 99 -16.42 -5.09 6.65
C GLU A 99 -15.04 -5.17 5.99
N VAL A 100 -14.63 -4.07 5.35
CA VAL A 100 -13.27 -3.85 4.84
C VAL A 100 -12.76 -2.53 5.39
N ASP A 101 -11.57 -2.53 5.98
CA ASP A 101 -10.93 -1.31 6.49
C ASP A 101 -9.89 -0.83 5.49
N VAL A 102 -9.86 0.49 5.26
CA VAL A 102 -8.83 1.17 4.49
C VAL A 102 -8.37 2.37 5.31
N ASP A 103 -7.05 2.51 5.45
CA ASP A 103 -6.45 3.69 6.08
C ASP A 103 -6.10 4.72 5.01
N ILE A 104 -6.63 5.92 5.16
CA ILE A 104 -6.41 7.06 4.27
C ILE A 104 -5.44 8.02 4.95
N VAL A 105 -4.35 8.34 4.24
CA VAL A 105 -3.45 9.42 4.62
C VAL A 105 -4.10 10.76 4.28
N ILE A 106 -4.23 11.61 5.29
CA ILE A 106 -4.75 12.96 5.19
C ILE A 106 -3.56 13.91 5.12
N HIS A 107 -3.41 14.56 3.97
CA HIS A 107 -2.42 15.62 3.80
C HIS A 107 -3.01 16.98 4.23
N PRO A 108 -2.17 17.89 4.77
CA PRO A 108 -2.56 19.29 4.92
C PRO A 108 -2.92 19.87 3.55
N GLU A 109 -3.77 20.90 3.55
CA GLU A 109 -4.20 21.56 2.31
C GLU A 109 -2.98 22.07 1.53
N ALA A 110 -2.90 21.69 0.26
CA ALA A 110 -1.83 22.14 -0.62
C ALA A 110 -2.14 23.55 -1.17
N PRO A 111 -1.12 24.41 -1.36
CA PRO A 111 -1.27 25.64 -2.13
C PRO A 111 -1.73 25.28 -3.56
N GLY A 112 -2.92 25.73 -3.96
CA GLY A 112 -3.55 25.37 -5.25
C GLY A 112 -4.75 24.44 -5.15
N GLY A 113 -5.14 24.03 -3.94
CA GLY A 113 -6.28 23.18 -3.69
C GLY A 113 -5.93 21.70 -3.69
N ASP A 114 -6.88 20.89 -3.23
CA ASP A 114 -6.68 19.47 -3.04
C ASP A 114 -7.07 18.64 -4.26
N GLY A 115 -6.38 17.52 -4.44
CA GLY A 115 -6.85 16.47 -5.34
C GLY A 115 -8.24 15.95 -4.92
N PRO A 116 -8.95 15.25 -5.83
CA PRO A 116 -10.32 14.78 -5.60
C PRO A 116 -10.44 13.91 -4.34
N VAL A 117 -9.39 13.13 -4.05
CA VAL A 117 -9.40 12.19 -2.92
C VAL A 117 -9.13 12.86 -1.59
N ALA A 118 -8.23 13.85 -1.55
CA ALA A 118 -8.04 14.67 -0.36
C ALA A 118 -9.33 15.47 -0.04
N THR A 119 -9.99 16.01 -1.07
CA THR A 119 -11.30 16.68 -0.90
C THR A 119 -12.36 15.71 -0.35
N TRP A 120 -12.47 14.52 -0.92
CA TRP A 120 -13.39 13.49 -0.45
C TRP A 120 -13.09 13.05 0.99
N ALA A 121 -11.83 12.75 1.31
CA ALA A 121 -11.44 12.28 2.64
C ALA A 121 -11.70 13.31 3.75
N ARG A 122 -11.73 14.61 3.44
CA ARG A 122 -12.13 15.67 4.39
C ARG A 122 -13.65 15.73 4.62
N ARG A 123 -14.45 15.32 3.63
CA ARG A 123 -15.91 15.49 3.63
C ARG A 123 -16.68 14.22 3.90
N ILE A 124 -16.01 13.06 3.81
CA ILE A 124 -16.62 11.75 3.93
C ILE A 124 -17.40 11.60 5.24
N GLN A 125 -18.59 11.02 5.15
CA GLN A 125 -19.48 10.75 6.27
C GLN A 125 -19.95 9.29 6.26
N THR A 126 -20.41 8.81 7.41
CA THR A 126 -21.10 7.52 7.50
C THR A 126 -22.32 7.52 6.58
N GLY A 127 -22.47 6.47 5.78
CA GLY A 127 -23.52 6.33 4.78
C GLY A 127 -23.09 6.72 3.36
N ASP A 128 -21.97 7.42 3.18
CA ASP A 128 -21.48 7.77 1.84
C ASP A 128 -21.20 6.52 1.00
N GLU A 129 -21.64 6.55 -0.25
CA GLU A 129 -21.49 5.44 -1.19
C GLU A 129 -20.20 5.58 -2.01
N ILE A 130 -19.46 4.48 -2.15
CA ILE A 130 -18.32 4.37 -3.07
C ILE A 130 -18.32 2.97 -3.71
N VAL A 131 -17.40 2.73 -4.65
CA VAL A 131 -17.13 1.37 -5.14
C VAL A 131 -15.70 0.98 -4.84
N LEU A 132 -15.50 -0.21 -4.28
CA LEU A 132 -14.19 -0.85 -4.19
C LEU A 132 -13.99 -1.76 -5.40
N LEU A 133 -12.84 -1.66 -6.06
CA LEU A 133 -12.34 -2.71 -6.95
C LEU A 133 -11.37 -3.57 -6.14
N GLY A 134 -11.77 -4.82 -5.89
CA GLY A 134 -11.08 -5.72 -4.96
C GLY A 134 -10.99 -7.17 -5.43
N PRO A 135 -10.21 -8.00 -4.71
CA PRO A 135 -10.05 -9.40 -5.03
C PRO A 135 -11.37 -10.16 -4.81
N ASN A 136 -11.73 -10.97 -5.80
CA ASN A 136 -12.95 -11.75 -5.81
C ASN A 136 -12.76 -13.08 -5.06
N GLY A 137 -13.47 -13.29 -3.95
CA GLY A 137 -13.41 -14.51 -3.15
C GLY A 137 -13.99 -15.75 -3.83
N GLU A 138 -14.71 -15.59 -4.95
CA GLU A 138 -15.19 -16.70 -5.77
C GLU A 138 -14.13 -17.20 -6.77
N PHE A 139 -13.04 -16.45 -6.96
CA PHE A 139 -11.93 -16.84 -7.84
C PHE A 139 -10.94 -17.75 -7.12
N ASP A 140 -10.75 -18.95 -7.67
CA ASP A 140 -9.78 -19.93 -7.19
C ASP A 140 -8.46 -19.76 -7.95
N GLY A 141 -7.57 -18.93 -7.41
CA GLY A 141 -6.27 -18.65 -8.01
C GLY A 141 -5.57 -17.44 -7.40
N PHE A 142 -4.44 -17.07 -8.01
CA PHE A 142 -3.69 -15.89 -7.59
C PHE A 142 -4.35 -14.61 -8.11
N HIS A 143 -4.84 -13.75 -7.20
CA HIS A 143 -5.49 -12.50 -7.58
C HIS A 143 -4.50 -11.44 -8.10
N GLY A 144 -3.28 -11.41 -7.59
CA GLY A 144 -2.36 -10.28 -7.79
C GLY A 144 -2.61 -9.11 -6.82
N GLY A 145 -1.98 -7.97 -7.09
CA GLY A 145 -2.14 -6.75 -6.28
C GLY A 145 -1.38 -6.76 -4.93
N MET A 146 -0.43 -7.67 -4.75
CA MET A 146 0.40 -7.86 -3.56
C MET A 146 1.86 -8.08 -3.98
N ASP A 147 2.82 -7.44 -3.31
CA ASP A 147 4.26 -7.54 -3.62
C ASP A 147 5.08 -8.07 -2.44
N PHE A 148 4.50 -8.16 -1.25
CA PHE A 148 5.12 -8.86 -0.13
C PHE A 148 5.05 -10.38 -0.33
N GLN A 149 6.05 -10.95 -0.99
CA GLN A 149 6.14 -12.39 -1.28
C GLN A 149 7.51 -12.94 -0.84
N PRO A 150 7.79 -13.03 0.48
CA PRO A 150 9.04 -13.61 0.97
C PRO A 150 9.09 -15.11 0.63
N PRO A 151 10.22 -15.63 0.10
CA PRO A 151 10.39 -17.06 -0.13
C PRO A 151 10.53 -17.83 1.19
N ASP A 152 10.27 -19.14 1.18
CA ASP A 152 10.29 -20.00 2.38
C ASP A 152 11.63 -19.99 3.14
N SER A 153 12.74 -19.67 2.46
CA SER A 153 14.08 -19.56 3.06
C SER A 153 14.31 -18.26 3.85
N THR A 154 13.27 -17.44 4.05
CA THR A 154 13.38 -16.14 4.70
C THR A 154 13.53 -16.28 6.21
N HIS A 155 14.65 -15.79 6.74
CA HIS A 155 14.91 -15.74 8.19
C HIS A 155 14.81 -14.32 8.75
N ARG A 156 15.01 -13.33 7.89
CA ARG A 156 15.00 -11.91 8.22
C ARG A 156 14.13 -11.14 7.24
N VAL A 157 13.31 -10.23 7.78
CA VAL A 157 12.49 -9.31 6.98
C VAL A 157 12.83 -7.88 7.35
N LEU A 158 13.01 -7.04 6.33
CA LEU A 158 13.09 -5.58 6.48
C LEU A 158 11.88 -4.94 5.79
N ILE A 159 11.05 -4.22 6.54
CA ILE A 159 9.91 -3.47 6.03
C ILE A 159 10.22 -1.98 6.18
N VAL A 160 10.16 -1.22 5.10
CA VAL A 160 10.46 0.22 5.10
C VAL A 160 9.37 0.96 4.37
N GLY A 161 8.94 2.09 4.93
CA GLY A 161 8.12 3.00 4.15
C GLY A 161 7.80 4.32 4.81
N ASP A 162 7.08 5.16 4.09
CA ASP A 162 6.51 6.40 4.61
C ASP A 162 5.04 6.20 5.03
N GLU A 163 4.34 7.29 5.34
CA GLU A 163 2.95 7.25 5.78
C GLU A 163 1.99 6.52 4.84
N THR A 164 2.27 6.52 3.53
CA THR A 164 1.41 5.86 2.53
C THR A 164 1.58 4.34 2.55
N ALA A 165 2.71 3.86 3.06
CA ALA A 165 3.05 2.44 3.19
C ALA A 165 2.70 1.87 4.58
N VAL A 166 2.44 2.71 5.57
CA VAL A 166 2.05 2.30 6.94
C VAL A 166 0.92 1.26 6.94
N PRO A 167 -0.20 1.41 6.19
CA PRO A 167 -1.28 0.44 6.25
C PRO A 167 -0.85 -0.96 5.79
N ALA A 168 -0.03 -1.03 4.73
CA ALA A 168 0.56 -2.28 4.23
C ALA A 168 1.54 -2.89 5.24
N ALA A 169 2.44 -2.07 5.78
CA ALA A 169 3.42 -2.52 6.75
C ALA A 169 2.76 -3.12 8.00
N CYS A 170 1.73 -2.46 8.54
CA CYS A 170 0.96 -2.98 9.67
C CYS A 170 0.27 -4.32 9.31
N ALA A 171 -0.41 -4.38 8.15
CA ALA A 171 -1.09 -5.60 7.71
C ALA A 171 -0.13 -6.78 7.45
N ILE A 172 1.11 -6.51 7.04
CA ILE A 172 2.19 -7.51 6.92
C ILE A 172 2.62 -7.98 8.32
N VAL A 173 2.99 -7.05 9.21
CA VAL A 173 3.51 -7.36 10.56
C VAL A 173 2.54 -8.24 11.36
N GLU A 174 1.24 -7.96 11.26
CA GLU A 174 0.20 -8.72 11.95
C GLU A 174 0.08 -10.18 11.50
N ARG A 175 0.60 -10.51 10.31
CA ARG A 175 0.48 -11.84 9.70
C ARG A 175 1.83 -12.56 9.57
N LEU A 176 2.94 -11.91 9.94
CA LEU A 176 4.25 -12.52 9.87
C LEU A 176 4.40 -13.65 10.90
N PRO A 177 4.98 -14.80 10.53
CA PRO A 177 5.31 -15.85 11.48
C PRO A 177 6.25 -15.36 12.59
N GLY A 178 5.91 -15.65 13.84
CA GLY A 178 6.65 -15.17 15.03
C GLY A 178 8.07 -15.72 15.24
N HIS A 179 8.63 -16.41 14.25
CA HIS A 179 10.03 -16.86 14.24
C HIS A 179 10.92 -16.06 13.27
N ILE A 180 10.34 -15.19 12.45
CA ILE A 180 11.08 -14.37 11.50
C ILE A 180 11.59 -13.11 12.19
N GLU A 181 12.91 -12.88 12.14
CA GLU A 181 13.51 -11.64 12.65
C GLU A 181 13.07 -10.47 11.76
N THR A 182 12.26 -9.56 12.30
CA THR A 182 11.64 -8.51 11.51
C THR A 182 12.06 -7.14 12.01
N GLN A 183 12.57 -6.30 11.11
CA GLN A 183 12.82 -4.88 11.37
C GLN A 183 11.86 -4.04 10.51
N VAL A 184 11.12 -3.16 11.17
CA VAL A 184 10.16 -2.26 10.52
C VAL A 184 10.58 -0.82 10.79
N LEU A 185 10.69 -0.02 9.74
CA LEU A 185 11.02 1.40 9.79
C LEU A 185 9.96 2.19 9.03
N LEU A 186 9.19 3.00 9.72
CA LEU A 186 8.09 3.77 9.13
C LEU A 186 8.30 5.25 9.39
N GLU A 187 8.39 6.07 8.36
CA GLU A 187 8.47 7.51 8.51
C GLU A 187 7.08 8.14 8.40
N VAL A 188 6.71 9.03 9.32
CA VAL A 188 5.37 9.62 9.41
C VAL A 188 5.42 11.14 9.60
N PRO A 189 4.35 11.88 9.25
CA PRO A 189 4.36 13.34 9.34
C PRO A 189 4.61 13.85 10.76
N GLU A 190 3.84 13.37 11.73
CA GLU A 190 3.82 13.94 13.09
C GLU A 190 4.10 12.89 14.17
N THR A 191 4.67 13.35 15.29
CA THR A 191 4.83 12.53 16.52
C THR A 191 3.51 11.91 16.99
N ALA A 192 2.37 12.59 16.79
CA ALA A 192 1.05 12.05 17.13
C ALA A 192 0.66 10.86 16.25
N ASP A 193 1.09 10.83 14.98
CA ASP A 193 0.88 9.69 14.09
C ASP A 193 1.69 8.49 14.56
N ALA A 194 2.95 8.71 14.95
CA ALA A 194 3.82 7.64 15.45
C ALA A 194 3.19 6.91 16.64
N ARG A 195 2.73 7.66 17.64
CA ARG A 195 2.06 7.10 18.82
C ARG A 195 0.78 6.34 18.48
N ALA A 196 0.00 6.84 17.52
CA ALA A 196 -1.25 6.19 17.12
C ALA A 196 -1.00 4.87 16.38
N ILE A 197 0.03 4.81 15.54
CA ILE A 197 0.41 3.59 14.81
C ILE A 197 0.95 2.54 15.79
N GLU A 198 1.83 2.95 16.71
CA GLU A 198 2.35 2.07 17.78
C GLU A 198 1.22 1.49 18.64
N ALA A 199 0.18 2.28 18.93
CA ALA A 199 -0.98 1.84 19.70
C ALA A 199 -1.98 0.98 18.91
N ASP A 200 -2.01 1.08 17.57
CA ASP A 200 -2.90 0.28 16.71
C ASP A 200 -2.32 -1.09 16.37
N LEU A 201 -0.99 -1.26 16.44
CA LEU A 201 -0.34 -2.54 16.26
C LEU A 201 -0.66 -3.48 17.44
N PRO A 202 -0.88 -4.79 17.18
CA PRO A 202 -1.00 -5.76 18.26
C PRO A 202 0.34 -5.94 18.99
N GLU A 203 0.31 -6.61 20.14
CA GLU A 203 1.54 -7.06 20.79
C GLU A 203 2.37 -7.91 19.81
N THR A 204 3.58 -7.44 19.52
CA THR A 204 4.48 -8.11 18.58
C THR A 204 5.47 -9.03 19.31
N PRO A 205 5.86 -10.17 18.72
CA PRO A 205 6.92 -11.00 19.29
C PRO A 205 8.24 -10.24 19.43
N ALA A 206 9.09 -10.66 20.37
CA ALA A 206 10.39 -9.99 20.60
C ALA A 206 11.34 -9.98 19.39
N CYS A 207 11.11 -10.84 18.39
CA CYS A 207 11.85 -10.87 17.13
C CYS A 207 11.42 -9.77 16.15
N VAL A 208 10.32 -9.04 16.42
CA VAL A 208 9.81 -7.94 15.61
C VAL A 208 10.14 -6.61 16.30
N ARG A 209 10.90 -5.76 15.61
CA ARG A 209 11.24 -4.42 16.07
C ARG A 209 10.62 -3.40 15.14
N VAL A 210 9.72 -2.57 15.68
CA VAL A 210 9.09 -1.48 14.93
C VAL A 210 9.65 -0.16 15.42
N ALA A 211 10.08 0.69 14.49
CA ALA A 211 10.40 2.08 14.78
C ALA A 211 9.58 2.99 13.87
N VAL A 212 8.76 3.84 14.47
CA VAL A 212 7.99 4.87 13.77
C VAL A 212 8.69 6.21 13.97
N LEU A 213 9.05 6.85 12.88
CA LEU A 213 9.99 7.96 12.79
C LEU A 213 9.23 9.23 12.38
N PRO A 214 8.83 10.08 13.33
CA PRO A 214 8.14 11.32 13.00
C PRO A 214 9.08 12.32 12.34
N ARG A 215 8.61 12.94 11.26
CA ARG A 215 9.34 14.00 10.56
C ARG A 215 9.24 15.34 11.28
N ASP A 216 8.07 15.65 11.85
CA ASP A 216 7.77 16.90 12.55
C ASP A 216 8.25 18.14 11.76
N GLY A 217 7.90 18.18 10.46
CA GLY A 217 8.25 19.25 9.53
C GLY A 217 9.53 19.02 8.71
N ALA A 218 10.29 17.95 8.96
CA ALA A 218 11.40 17.55 8.08
C ALA A 218 10.91 17.05 6.72
N GLU A 219 11.81 17.01 5.73
CA GLU A 219 11.50 16.46 4.40
C GLU A 219 11.34 14.93 4.42
N HIS A 220 10.59 14.40 3.45
CA HIS A 220 10.49 12.96 3.23
C HIS A 220 11.86 12.31 3.05
N GLY A 221 12.08 11.19 3.75
CA GLY A 221 13.33 10.45 3.76
C GLY A 221 14.38 10.98 4.73
N ALA A 222 14.20 12.17 5.32
CA ALA A 222 15.17 12.77 6.23
C ALA A 222 15.39 11.94 7.50
N LYS A 223 14.38 11.18 7.94
CA LYS A 223 14.50 10.23 9.07
C LYS A 223 14.68 8.80 8.58
N LEU A 224 13.98 8.43 7.52
CA LEU A 224 13.95 7.07 7.00
C LEU A 224 15.31 6.62 6.45
N ILE A 225 15.96 7.45 5.63
CA ILE A 225 17.21 7.08 4.96
C ILE A 225 18.34 6.81 5.96
N PRO A 226 18.62 7.68 6.95
CA PRO A 226 19.63 7.40 7.97
C PRO A 226 19.32 6.13 8.78
N ALA A 227 18.06 5.93 9.18
CA ALA A 227 17.65 4.76 9.95
C ALA A 227 17.85 3.45 9.19
N VAL A 228 17.51 3.41 7.89
CA VAL A 228 17.76 2.25 7.04
C VAL A 228 19.26 1.99 6.91
N ARG A 229 20.08 3.03 6.69
CA ARG A 229 21.54 2.88 6.60
C ARG A 229 22.15 2.29 7.88
N GLU A 230 21.68 2.72 9.04
CA GLU A 230 22.10 2.18 10.34
C GLU A 230 21.70 0.70 10.50
N VAL A 231 20.43 0.38 10.24
CA VAL A 231 19.92 -1.00 10.29
C VAL A 231 20.70 -1.91 9.34
N MET A 232 20.92 -1.48 8.09
CA MET A 232 21.64 -2.28 7.11
C MET A 232 23.11 -2.51 7.50
N THR A 233 23.75 -1.53 8.15
CA THR A 233 25.11 -1.71 8.71
C THR A 233 25.13 -2.81 9.78
N ARG A 234 24.09 -2.90 10.60
CA ARG A 234 23.97 -3.93 11.65
C ARG A 234 23.62 -5.30 11.07
N LEU A 235 22.72 -5.36 10.08
CA LEU A 235 22.27 -6.61 9.48
C LEU A 235 23.33 -7.23 8.55
N LEU A 236 24.06 -6.39 7.81
CA LEU A 236 25.10 -6.77 6.84
C LEU A 236 26.37 -5.94 7.10
N PRO A 237 27.15 -6.28 8.13
CA PRO A 237 28.34 -5.51 8.54
C PRO A 237 29.48 -5.58 7.54
N HIS A 238 29.51 -6.60 6.68
CA HIS A 238 30.48 -6.74 5.61
C HIS A 238 29.86 -6.25 4.30
N THR A 239 30.47 -5.22 3.72
CA THR A 239 30.08 -4.67 2.43
C THR A 239 30.52 -5.64 1.33
N ALA A 240 29.57 -6.27 0.65
CA ALA A 240 29.84 -6.89 -0.65
C ALA A 240 29.75 -5.81 -1.73
N SER A 241 30.64 -5.85 -2.73
CA SER A 241 30.50 -4.99 -3.91
C SER A 241 29.23 -5.40 -4.64
N GLY A 242 28.21 -4.57 -4.61
CA GLY A 242 26.91 -4.86 -5.20
C GLY A 242 26.90 -4.73 -6.71
N THR A 243 25.78 -5.10 -7.32
CA THR A 243 25.54 -4.85 -8.75
C THR A 243 25.26 -3.36 -8.95
N GLU A 244 25.81 -2.80 -10.02
CA GLU A 244 25.44 -1.45 -10.45
C GLU A 244 23.96 -1.44 -10.84
N VAL A 245 23.25 -0.45 -10.34
CA VAL A 245 21.82 -0.34 -10.50
C VAL A 245 21.54 0.77 -11.49
N GLU A 246 20.75 0.49 -12.52
CA GLU A 246 20.33 1.50 -13.49
C GLU A 246 19.66 2.67 -12.79
N ASP A 247 20.10 3.89 -13.16
CA ASP A 247 19.54 5.11 -12.62
C ASP A 247 18.15 5.34 -13.21
N VAL A 248 17.12 5.02 -12.41
CA VAL A 248 15.73 5.22 -12.81
C VAL A 248 15.40 6.70 -12.66
N ASP A 249 15.09 7.38 -13.76
CA ASP A 249 14.48 8.72 -13.68
C ASP A 249 13.05 8.59 -13.12
N VAL A 250 12.92 8.81 -11.81
CA VAL A 250 11.63 8.71 -11.11
C VAL A 250 10.68 9.84 -11.48
N ASP A 251 11.15 10.90 -12.15
CA ASP A 251 10.23 11.91 -12.66
C ASP A 251 9.44 11.36 -13.84
N THR A 252 10.05 10.55 -14.71
CA THR A 252 9.41 10.04 -15.93
C THR A 252 8.97 8.58 -15.84
N THR A 253 9.60 7.78 -14.97
CA THR A 253 9.45 6.31 -14.95
C THR A 253 8.92 5.81 -13.61
N LEU A 254 7.96 4.88 -13.64
CA LEU A 254 7.46 4.20 -12.45
C LEU A 254 8.52 3.28 -11.86
N LEU A 255 8.95 3.58 -10.63
CA LEU A 255 9.77 2.67 -9.84
C LEU A 255 8.85 1.61 -9.21
N TRP A 256 8.65 0.50 -9.90
CA TRP A 256 7.96 -0.66 -9.37
C TRP A 256 8.74 -1.91 -9.72
N GLU A 257 9.41 -2.49 -8.74
CA GLU A 257 10.26 -3.67 -8.91
C GLU A 257 9.90 -4.68 -7.83
N SER A 258 9.38 -5.82 -8.25
CA SER A 258 9.00 -6.90 -7.34
C SER A 258 9.49 -8.22 -7.91
N PRO A 259 10.13 -9.09 -7.10
CA PRO A 259 10.75 -10.30 -7.61
C PRO A 259 9.74 -11.39 -7.98
N GLY A 260 8.52 -11.33 -7.44
CA GLY A 260 7.45 -12.31 -7.70
C GLY A 260 7.95 -13.75 -7.55
N ALA A 261 7.68 -14.60 -8.55
CA ALA A 261 8.08 -16.00 -8.54
C ALA A 261 9.60 -16.23 -8.52
N GLU A 262 10.42 -15.22 -8.83
CA GLU A 262 11.88 -15.33 -8.78
C GLU A 262 12.48 -14.89 -7.44
N ALA A 263 11.63 -14.61 -6.44
CA ALA A 263 12.05 -14.20 -5.12
C ALA A 263 13.02 -15.20 -4.49
N ARG A 264 14.12 -14.67 -3.97
CA ARG A 264 15.12 -15.42 -3.20
C ARG A 264 15.56 -14.58 -2.02
N THR A 265 16.31 -15.19 -1.11
CA THR A 265 16.89 -14.47 0.03
C THR A 265 18.36 -14.15 -0.20
N SER A 266 18.78 -12.96 0.19
CA SER A 266 20.18 -12.54 0.20
C SER A 266 20.67 -12.56 1.64
N HIS A 267 21.55 -13.49 2.01
CA HIS A 267 21.96 -13.69 3.41
C HIS A 267 20.78 -13.95 4.38
N GLY A 268 19.74 -14.65 3.91
CA GLY A 268 18.52 -14.92 4.67
C GLY A 268 17.57 -13.71 4.82
N LEU A 269 17.91 -12.56 4.21
CA LEU A 269 17.10 -11.34 4.21
C LEU A 269 16.17 -11.29 3.00
N TYR A 270 14.91 -10.91 3.26
CA TYR A 270 13.97 -10.37 2.30
C TYR A 270 13.59 -8.93 2.72
N ALA A 271 13.45 -8.01 1.77
CA ALA A 271 13.07 -6.63 2.07
C ALA A 271 11.88 -6.16 1.23
N TRP A 272 11.06 -5.31 1.83
CA TRP A 272 9.92 -4.66 1.19
C TRP A 272 9.98 -3.17 1.51
N LEU A 273 10.01 -2.34 0.47
CA LEU A 273 10.18 -0.90 0.59
C LEU A 273 9.13 -0.19 -0.27
N ALA A 274 8.28 0.62 0.35
CA ALA A 274 7.28 1.41 -0.36
C ALA A 274 7.16 2.85 0.17
N GLY A 275 6.90 3.81 -0.71
CA GLY A 275 6.72 5.22 -0.34
C GLY A 275 7.05 6.17 -1.47
N GLU A 276 7.51 7.37 -1.14
CA GLU A 276 7.92 8.40 -2.10
C GLU A 276 9.04 7.91 -3.02
N ALA A 277 8.87 8.06 -4.34
CA ALA A 277 9.71 7.40 -5.33
C ALA A 277 11.20 7.78 -5.28
N ALA A 278 11.56 9.03 -4.98
CA ALA A 278 12.96 9.48 -4.89
C ALA A 278 13.64 8.94 -3.61
N VAL A 279 12.90 8.86 -2.50
CA VAL A 279 13.36 8.20 -1.27
C VAL A 279 13.61 6.71 -1.54
N ILE A 280 12.66 6.01 -2.17
CA ILE A 280 12.79 4.59 -2.49
C ILE A 280 13.92 4.34 -3.48
N LYS A 281 14.11 5.20 -4.50
CA LYS A 281 15.28 5.15 -5.41
C LYS A 281 16.60 5.24 -4.64
N THR A 282 16.68 6.15 -3.67
CA THR A 282 17.88 6.32 -2.84
C THR A 282 18.16 5.09 -1.99
N LEU A 283 17.14 4.51 -1.37
CA LEU A 283 17.26 3.29 -0.58
C LEU A 283 17.60 2.07 -1.45
N ARG A 284 17.05 1.98 -2.67
CA ARG A 284 17.37 0.95 -3.66
C ARG A 284 18.86 0.91 -3.99
N ARG A 285 19.44 2.07 -4.31
CA ARG A 285 20.89 2.20 -4.55
C ARG A 285 21.70 1.77 -3.31
N HIS A 286 21.25 2.14 -2.10
CA HIS A 286 21.92 1.72 -0.87
C HIS A 286 21.89 0.20 -0.68
N LEU A 287 20.72 -0.43 -0.75
CA LEU A 287 20.59 -1.87 -0.50
C LEU A 287 21.33 -2.70 -1.56
N VAL A 288 21.15 -2.38 -2.83
CA VAL A 288 21.68 -3.23 -3.92
C VAL A 288 23.13 -2.89 -4.24
N SER A 289 23.44 -1.62 -4.54
CA SER A 289 24.80 -1.25 -4.99
C SER A 289 25.77 -1.09 -3.83
N GLU A 290 25.36 -0.45 -2.73
CA GLU A 290 26.26 -0.19 -1.60
C GLU A 290 26.34 -1.39 -0.63
N ARG A 291 25.30 -2.20 -0.47
CA ARG A 291 25.28 -3.35 0.47
C ARG A 291 25.31 -4.72 -0.19
N GLY A 292 25.22 -4.79 -1.52
CA GLY A 292 25.26 -6.05 -2.25
C GLY A 292 24.06 -6.96 -2.00
N VAL A 293 22.93 -6.42 -1.56
CA VAL A 293 21.68 -7.19 -1.46
C VAL A 293 21.23 -7.55 -2.87
N ASP A 294 20.99 -8.84 -3.09
CA ASP A 294 20.46 -9.31 -4.36
C ASP A 294 19.09 -8.66 -4.64
N ARG A 295 18.93 -8.04 -5.81
CA ARG A 295 17.69 -7.39 -6.23
C ARG A 295 16.48 -8.33 -6.17
N LYS A 296 16.67 -9.65 -6.35
CA LYS A 296 15.57 -10.62 -6.24
C LYS A 296 15.14 -10.92 -4.80
N SER A 297 15.78 -10.28 -3.82
CA SER A 297 15.44 -10.37 -2.40
C SER A 297 14.73 -9.11 -1.89
N VAL A 298 14.35 -8.20 -2.80
CA VAL A 298 13.77 -6.91 -2.42
C VAL A 298 12.62 -6.52 -3.35
N ALA A 299 11.51 -6.07 -2.77
CA ALA A 299 10.46 -5.35 -3.47
C ALA A 299 10.60 -3.83 -3.24
N PHE A 300 10.68 -3.04 -4.31
CA PHE A 300 10.75 -1.58 -4.30
C PHE A 300 9.55 -0.96 -5.01
N MET A 301 8.78 -0.13 -4.32
CA MET A 301 7.56 0.47 -4.85
C MET A 301 7.50 1.98 -4.57
N GLY A 302 7.60 2.79 -5.61
CA GLY A 302 7.29 4.22 -5.55
C GLY A 302 5.78 4.41 -5.59
N TYR A 303 5.15 4.51 -4.42
CA TYR A 303 3.70 4.65 -4.27
C TYR A 303 3.18 6.02 -4.73
N TRP A 304 4.03 7.04 -4.62
CA TRP A 304 3.69 8.41 -5.02
C TRP A 304 4.95 9.21 -5.30
N ARG A 305 4.77 10.43 -5.83
CA ARG A 305 5.84 11.36 -6.17
C ARG A 305 5.49 12.76 -5.73
N ARG A 306 6.42 13.44 -5.10
CA ARG A 306 6.21 14.84 -4.71
C ARG A 306 5.98 15.70 -5.95
N GLY A 307 4.92 16.51 -5.94
CA GLY A 307 4.60 17.45 -7.03
C GLY A 307 3.92 16.83 -8.26
N LYS A 308 3.57 15.54 -8.25
CA LYS A 308 2.78 14.90 -9.31
C LYS A 308 1.54 14.23 -8.75
N ALA A 309 0.38 14.54 -9.33
CA ALA A 309 -0.82 13.75 -9.09
C ALA A 309 -0.75 12.45 -9.91
N GLU A 310 -1.00 11.31 -9.28
CA GLU A 310 -1.30 10.09 -10.03
C GLU A 310 -2.67 10.27 -10.70
N TYR A 311 -2.76 9.96 -12.00
CA TYR A 311 -3.98 10.16 -12.81
C TYR A 311 -4.99 9.04 -12.55
#